data_AF-A0A182JP58-F1
#
_entry.id   AF-A0A182JP58-F1
#
_cell.length_a   1.000
_cell.length_b   1.000
_cell.length_c   1.000
_cell.angle_alpha   90.00
_cell.angle_beta   90.00
_cell.angle_gamma   90.00
#
_symmetry.space_group_name_H-M   'P 1'
#
loop_
_entity.id
_entity.type
_entity.pdbx_description
1 polymer ?
#
loop_
_entity_poly.entity_id
_entity_poly.type
_entity_poly.pdbx_seq_one_letter_code
_entity_poly.pdbx_strand_id
1 'polypeptide(L)'
;MGEKLSPSPSTPAAQTSSPSAKQATGTEVSKEKPRQRRNSKEEKQTTRSKKSPQLQQPPNDHDRLKRKSVIIAYVLWLFGGLFGVHLFYLRQDRRAFIWWCTLGFSGIGWLADVVQIPSMVRDCNDEPRFVEEFNAKLRTNNKPPFSTGRFLLAIMTGYWWGQLVSLAIPQAVFFGVDWGFLHWVIPFSVALGVWTVGNTGREKGVLWHCLVTSYVSYLSRYVIMEQEYWFTIMAFCSALAFDHLSKEWNLEVPKKKHFTKRLAKLTAAAIIYLSLWGAFMYFNGTITDSEGDEVPVHEAVYNFIKSPWWTDLKQTLYDTLQFAKHHGWAEVWKQIVDSMDADGEQNAYKVLGITATASQNEINTLCRNLSKETHPDKVKDESKRRAAEERFMEIQQACEALSKTRRKRRQRNKKSDEL
;
A
#
# COMPACT_ATOMS: atom_id res chain seq x y z
N MET A 1 46.78 -22.82 -26.04
CA MET A 1 47.58 -23.96 -26.53
C MET A 1 46.69 -25.19 -26.47
N GLY A 2 46.36 -25.92 -27.54
CA GLY A 2 46.70 -25.80 -28.98
C GLY A 2 46.57 -27.20 -29.59
N GLU A 3 45.42 -27.62 -30.09
CA GLU A 3 44.90 -27.39 -31.46
C GLU A 3 45.59 -28.21 -32.57
N LYS A 4 44.81 -29.12 -33.20
CA LYS A 4 44.82 -29.62 -34.61
C LYS A 4 43.83 -30.81 -34.68
N LEU A 5 42.87 -30.99 -35.61
CA LEU A 5 42.60 -30.62 -37.02
C LEU A 5 42.85 -31.76 -38.05
N SER A 6 41.80 -32.57 -38.26
CA SER A 6 41.28 -33.06 -39.58
C SER A 6 42.21 -33.93 -40.48
N PRO A 7 41.79 -34.43 -41.69
CA PRO A 7 40.45 -34.50 -42.32
C PRO A 7 40.04 -35.91 -42.85
N SER A 8 38.86 -36.01 -43.49
CA SER A 8 38.38 -37.13 -44.35
C SER A 8 38.90 -36.96 -45.83
N PRO A 9 38.57 -37.78 -46.89
CA PRO A 9 37.24 -38.35 -47.25
C PRO A 9 37.16 -39.66 -48.11
N SER A 10 35.91 -40.00 -48.50
CA SER A 10 35.46 -40.62 -49.79
C SER A 10 35.31 -42.16 -50.00
N THR A 11 34.32 -42.48 -50.87
CA THR A 11 33.68 -43.76 -51.29
C THR A 11 34.32 -44.33 -52.61
N PRO A 12 33.81 -45.32 -53.42
CA PRO A 12 32.43 -45.89 -53.57
C PRO A 12 32.22 -47.39 -53.97
N ALA A 13 30.94 -47.78 -54.13
CA ALA A 13 30.34 -48.54 -55.28
C ALA A 13 29.89 -50.04 -55.19
N ALA A 14 28.88 -50.34 -56.04
CA ALA A 14 28.33 -51.61 -56.57
C ALA A 14 27.38 -52.47 -55.68
N GLN A 15 26.05 -52.46 -55.94
CA GLN A 15 25.24 -53.46 -56.72
C GLN A 15 24.73 -54.67 -55.85
N THR A 16 23.67 -55.45 -56.11
CA THR A 16 22.53 -55.60 -57.09
C THR A 16 21.43 -56.48 -56.39
N SER A 17 20.20 -56.80 -56.84
CA SER A 17 19.27 -56.50 -57.98
C SER A 17 17.80 -56.89 -57.56
N SER A 18 16.80 -56.94 -58.46
CA SER A 18 15.40 -57.35 -58.16
C SER A 18 14.70 -58.14 -59.29
N PRO A 19 13.75 -59.06 -58.94
CA PRO A 19 12.58 -59.40 -59.77
C PRO A 19 11.28 -59.62 -58.93
N SER A 20 10.22 -60.30 -59.42
CA SER A 20 9.13 -59.74 -60.24
C SER A 20 7.84 -60.61 -60.20
N ALA A 21 6.73 -60.14 -60.79
CA ALA A 21 5.41 -60.82 -61.05
C ALA A 21 4.53 -61.18 -59.81
N LYS A 22 3.17 -61.20 -59.81
CA LYS A 22 2.06 -61.37 -60.80
C LYS A 22 1.78 -62.86 -61.20
N GLN A 23 0.56 -63.34 -61.47
CA GLN A 23 -0.78 -62.70 -61.68
C GLN A 23 -1.98 -63.68 -61.54
N ALA A 24 -3.15 -63.20 -61.06
CA ALA A 24 -4.56 -63.55 -61.42
C ALA A 24 -5.03 -65.04 -61.56
N THR A 25 -6.30 -65.44 -61.79
CA THR A 25 -7.64 -64.81 -62.01
C THR A 25 -8.69 -65.50 -61.11
N GLY A 26 -9.92 -65.03 -60.84
CA GLY A 26 -10.73 -63.85 -61.25
C GLY A 26 -12.00 -63.80 -60.34
N THR A 27 -13.26 -63.51 -60.70
CA THR A 27 -13.95 -62.97 -61.91
C THR A 27 -15.37 -62.52 -61.50
N GLU A 28 -15.79 -61.28 -61.82
CA GLU A 28 -17.19 -60.73 -61.79
C GLU A 28 -17.96 -60.72 -60.43
N VAL A 29 -18.98 -59.87 -60.17
CA VAL A 29 -19.86 -59.01 -61.00
C VAL A 29 -19.82 -57.53 -60.56
N SER A 30 -20.15 -56.61 -61.48
CA SER A 30 -20.11 -55.14 -61.35
C SER A 30 -21.23 -54.49 -60.49
N LYS A 31 -20.89 -53.38 -59.83
CA LYS A 31 -21.68 -52.12 -59.91
C LYS A 31 -20.82 -50.88 -59.62
N GLU A 32 -20.85 -49.92 -60.54
CA GLU A 32 -19.96 -48.73 -60.51
C GLU A 32 -20.38 -47.63 -59.52
N LYS A 33 -19.39 -46.81 -59.14
CA LYS A 33 -19.62 -45.41 -58.72
C LYS A 33 -18.39 -44.56 -59.07
N PRO A 34 -18.51 -43.48 -59.86
CA PRO A 34 -17.35 -42.80 -60.43
C PRO A 34 -16.59 -41.91 -59.44
N ARG A 35 -15.27 -41.81 -59.61
CA ARG A 35 -14.43 -40.75 -59.03
C ARG A 35 -14.50 -39.50 -59.91
N GLN A 36 -14.88 -38.36 -59.33
CA GLN A 36 -14.53 -37.05 -59.89
C GLN A 36 -13.96 -36.11 -58.82
N ARG A 37 -13.44 -34.96 -59.23
CA ARG A 37 -12.21 -34.39 -58.65
C ARG A 37 -12.33 -32.89 -58.38
N ARG A 38 -12.20 -32.53 -57.09
CA ARG A 38 -11.87 -31.19 -56.53
C ARG A 38 -12.89 -30.04 -56.70
N ASN A 39 -12.90 -29.21 -55.65
CA ASN A 39 -13.25 -27.77 -55.62
C ASN A 39 -14.71 -27.35 -55.85
N SER A 40 -15.47 -27.26 -54.76
CA SER A 40 -16.49 -26.21 -54.56
C SER A 40 -16.33 -25.63 -53.14
N LYS A 41 -15.92 -24.35 -53.03
CA LYS A 41 -15.57 -23.69 -51.76
C LYS A 41 -16.66 -22.70 -51.33
N GLU A 42 -17.93 -23.04 -51.59
CA GLU A 42 -18.98 -22.02 -51.70
C GLU A 42 -20.39 -22.46 -51.21
N GLU A 43 -20.49 -23.51 -50.38
CA GLU A 43 -21.79 -23.91 -49.82
C GLU A 43 -21.72 -24.27 -48.32
N LYS A 44 -21.71 -23.24 -47.45
CA LYS A 44 -21.94 -23.42 -46.00
C LYS A 44 -22.44 -22.17 -45.24
N GLN A 45 -23.37 -21.43 -45.83
CA GLN A 45 -23.89 -20.16 -45.26
C GLN A 45 -25.42 -20.12 -45.01
N THR A 46 -26.10 -21.28 -44.97
CA THR A 46 -27.58 -21.36 -45.02
C THR A 46 -28.26 -22.12 -43.88
N THR A 47 -27.62 -22.30 -42.72
CA THR A 47 -28.25 -22.91 -41.52
C THR A 47 -28.11 -22.09 -40.23
N ARG A 48 -28.33 -20.76 -40.30
CA ARG A 48 -28.43 -19.92 -39.10
C ARG A 48 -29.89 -19.86 -38.60
N SER A 49 -30.18 -20.62 -37.54
CA SER A 49 -31.53 -20.70 -36.96
C SER A 49 -32.11 -19.33 -36.60
N LYS A 50 -33.30 -19.02 -37.14
CA LYS A 50 -34.08 -17.83 -36.76
C LYS A 50 -34.65 -18.03 -35.35
N LYS A 51 -34.01 -17.46 -34.33
CA LYS A 51 -34.70 -17.17 -33.07
C LYS A 51 -35.52 -15.90 -33.23
N SER A 52 -36.84 -16.01 -33.04
CA SER A 52 -37.76 -14.87 -32.95
C SER A 52 -37.34 -13.90 -31.83
N PRO A 53 -37.63 -12.59 -31.95
CA PRO A 53 -37.36 -11.65 -30.87
C PRO A 53 -38.26 -11.97 -29.68
N GLN A 54 -37.69 -12.56 -28.62
CA GLN A 54 -38.41 -12.70 -27.36
C GLN A 54 -38.53 -11.34 -26.69
N LEU A 55 -39.78 -10.95 -26.38
CA LEU A 55 -40.07 -9.87 -25.46
C LEU A 55 -39.36 -10.17 -24.12
N GLN A 56 -38.63 -9.20 -23.58
CA GLN A 56 -37.92 -9.40 -22.31
C GLN A 56 -38.93 -9.63 -21.19
N GLN A 57 -38.91 -10.84 -20.63
CA GLN A 57 -39.66 -11.16 -19.42
C GLN A 57 -39.22 -10.23 -18.27
N PRO A 58 -40.13 -9.80 -17.38
CA PRO A 58 -39.77 -8.99 -16.24
C PRO A 58 -38.75 -9.74 -15.36
N PRO A 59 -37.75 -9.06 -14.78
CA PRO A 59 -36.70 -9.72 -14.01
C PRO A 59 -37.26 -10.36 -12.75
N ASN A 60 -36.99 -11.65 -12.54
CA ASN A 60 -37.34 -12.42 -11.34
C ASN A 60 -37.05 -11.62 -10.05
N ASP A 61 -37.97 -11.67 -9.07
CA ASP A 61 -37.80 -10.90 -7.84
C ASP A 61 -36.56 -11.32 -7.02
N HIS A 62 -36.10 -12.57 -7.15
CA HIS A 62 -34.80 -13.02 -6.61
C HIS A 62 -33.59 -12.25 -7.19
N ASP A 63 -33.67 -11.71 -8.41
CA ASP A 63 -32.65 -10.84 -8.98
C ASP A 63 -32.87 -9.36 -8.63
N ARG A 64 -34.11 -8.91 -8.41
CA ARG A 64 -34.40 -7.57 -7.86
C ARG A 64 -33.80 -7.40 -6.47
N LEU A 65 -33.99 -8.36 -5.57
CA LEU A 65 -33.38 -8.42 -4.23
C LEU A 65 -31.83 -8.49 -4.26
N LYS A 66 -31.24 -8.82 -5.42
CA LYS A 66 -29.79 -9.03 -5.62
C LYS A 66 -29.06 -7.80 -6.17
N ARG A 67 -29.79 -6.71 -6.46
CA ARG A 67 -29.27 -5.43 -6.98
C ARG A 67 -28.74 -4.53 -5.86
N LYS A 68 -27.95 -3.53 -6.24
CA LYS A 68 -27.39 -2.48 -5.39
C LYS A 68 -28.27 -1.23 -5.48
N SER A 69 -28.63 -0.67 -4.33
CA SER A 69 -29.43 0.55 -4.25
C SER A 69 -28.56 1.80 -4.28
N VAL A 70 -28.99 2.82 -5.01
CA VAL A 70 -28.35 4.14 -5.05
C VAL A 70 -28.43 4.82 -3.69
N ILE A 71 -29.56 4.69 -2.99
CA ILE A 71 -29.78 5.28 -1.66
C ILE A 71 -28.78 4.70 -0.65
N ILE A 72 -28.61 3.37 -0.65
CA ILE A 72 -27.63 2.70 0.24
C ILE A 72 -26.20 3.15 -0.09
N ALA A 73 -25.86 3.34 -1.37
CA ALA A 73 -24.56 3.86 -1.76
C ALA A 73 -24.31 5.29 -1.26
N TYR A 74 -25.32 6.18 -1.27
CA TYR A 74 -25.22 7.52 -0.69
C TYR A 74 -25.16 7.53 0.84
N VAL A 75 -25.93 6.68 1.54
CA VAL A 75 -25.84 6.55 3.01
C VAL A 75 -24.44 6.08 3.43
N LEU A 76 -23.88 5.08 2.72
CA LEU A 76 -22.50 4.62 2.98
C LEU A 76 -21.43 5.64 2.56
N TRP A 77 -21.72 6.53 1.62
CA TRP A 77 -20.85 7.65 1.24
C TRP A 77 -20.87 8.79 2.29
N LEU A 78 -22.02 9.04 2.93
CA LEU A 78 -22.14 10.06 3.97
C LEU A 78 -21.41 9.64 5.26
N PHE A 79 -21.67 8.42 5.76
CA PHE A 79 -21.09 7.94 7.03
C PHE A 79 -19.73 7.24 6.89
N GLY A 80 -19.36 6.80 5.68
CA GLY A 80 -18.14 6.01 5.45
C GLY A 80 -17.41 6.33 4.14
N GLY A 81 -17.74 7.45 3.48
CA GLY A 81 -17.20 7.78 2.16
C GLY A 81 -15.71 8.11 2.14
N LEU A 82 -15.21 8.79 3.17
CA LEU A 82 -13.77 9.07 3.34
C LEU A 82 -12.95 7.76 3.40
N PHE A 83 -13.51 6.69 3.97
CA PHE A 83 -12.91 5.36 4.05
C PHE A 83 -13.29 4.44 2.86
N GLY A 84 -13.98 4.95 1.84
CA GLY A 84 -14.34 4.19 0.63
C GLY A 84 -15.42 3.10 0.83
N VAL A 85 -16.23 3.14 1.89
CA VAL A 85 -17.18 2.07 2.23
C VAL A 85 -18.26 1.88 1.16
N HIS A 86 -18.72 2.97 0.54
CA HIS A 86 -19.62 2.95 -0.64
C HIS A 86 -18.98 2.23 -1.83
N LEU A 87 -17.70 2.49 -2.13
CA LEU A 87 -16.96 1.81 -3.21
C LEU A 87 -16.81 0.31 -2.92
N PHE A 88 -16.61 -0.08 -1.65
CA PHE A 88 -16.61 -1.48 -1.23
C PHE A 88 -17.99 -2.13 -1.35
N TYR A 89 -19.08 -1.42 -1.06
CA TYR A 89 -20.45 -1.89 -1.33
C TYR A 89 -20.70 -2.10 -2.83
N LEU A 90 -20.13 -1.25 -3.68
CA LEU A 90 -20.19 -1.29 -5.16
C LEU A 90 -19.17 -2.25 -5.81
N ARG A 91 -18.47 -3.08 -5.02
CA ARG A 91 -17.46 -4.06 -5.46
C ARG A 91 -16.18 -3.48 -6.10
N GLN A 92 -15.94 -2.17 -6.00
CA GLN A 92 -14.75 -1.52 -6.55
C GLN A 92 -13.56 -1.61 -5.57
N ASP A 93 -13.12 -2.84 -5.27
CA ASP A 93 -12.13 -3.17 -4.20
C ASP A 93 -10.86 -2.29 -4.24
N ARG A 94 -10.23 -2.15 -5.42
CA ARG A 94 -9.03 -1.31 -5.59
C ARG A 94 -9.29 0.16 -5.23
N ARG A 95 -10.46 0.67 -5.62
CA ARG A 95 -10.86 2.07 -5.46
C ARG A 95 -11.18 2.39 -4.00
N ALA A 96 -11.87 1.46 -3.32
CA ALA A 96 -12.07 1.53 -1.87
C ALA A 96 -10.73 1.58 -1.12
N PHE A 97 -9.75 0.75 -1.52
CA PHE A 97 -8.41 0.76 -0.91
C PHE A 97 -7.68 2.11 -1.13
N ILE A 98 -7.72 2.66 -2.35
CA ILE A 98 -7.12 3.97 -2.64
C ILE A 98 -7.75 5.06 -1.76
N TRP A 99 -9.09 5.10 -1.66
CA TRP A 99 -9.79 6.08 -0.81
C TRP A 99 -9.39 5.93 0.67
N TRP A 100 -9.32 4.69 1.17
CA TRP A 100 -8.90 4.41 2.54
C TRP A 100 -7.44 4.84 2.83
N CYS A 101 -6.53 4.66 1.87
CA CYS A 101 -5.14 5.11 1.97
C CYS A 101 -4.97 6.65 1.92
N THR A 102 -5.90 7.39 1.32
CA THR A 102 -5.74 8.85 1.07
C THR A 102 -6.84 9.72 1.67
N LEU A 103 -7.72 9.13 2.47
CA LEU A 103 -8.95 9.74 3.01
C LEU A 103 -9.77 10.47 1.93
N GLY A 104 -9.87 9.83 0.75
CA GLY A 104 -10.52 10.40 -0.43
C GLY A 104 -9.81 11.63 -1.01
N PHE A 105 -8.48 11.73 -0.89
CA PHE A 105 -7.64 12.87 -1.29
C PHE A 105 -8.14 14.20 -0.72
N SER A 106 -7.98 14.36 0.60
CA SER A 106 -8.39 15.56 1.36
C SER A 106 -9.84 15.97 1.11
N GLY A 107 -10.73 14.98 0.97
CA GLY A 107 -12.15 15.17 0.68
C GLY A 107 -12.50 15.50 -0.78
N ILE A 108 -11.55 15.82 -1.66
CA ILE A 108 -11.82 16.19 -3.07
C ILE A 108 -12.39 15.01 -3.85
N GLY A 109 -11.81 13.81 -3.67
CA GLY A 109 -12.32 12.57 -4.25
C GLY A 109 -13.67 12.14 -3.66
N TRP A 110 -13.92 12.45 -2.39
CA TRP A 110 -15.20 12.23 -1.72
C TRP A 110 -16.31 13.12 -2.30
N LEU A 111 -16.04 14.40 -2.57
CA LEU A 111 -16.97 15.29 -3.29
C LEU A 111 -17.22 14.81 -4.72
N ALA A 112 -16.15 14.43 -5.44
CA ALA A 112 -16.24 13.94 -6.82
C ALA A 112 -17.07 12.64 -6.96
N ASP A 113 -17.18 11.83 -5.90
CA ASP A 113 -18.01 10.62 -5.91
C ASP A 113 -19.51 10.89 -5.94
N VAL A 114 -19.99 12.06 -5.47
CA VAL A 114 -21.42 12.41 -5.46
C VAL A 114 -22.05 12.27 -6.85
N VAL A 115 -21.32 12.73 -7.87
CA VAL A 115 -21.72 12.69 -9.29
C VAL A 115 -21.52 11.29 -9.90
N GLN A 116 -20.60 10.49 -9.35
CA GLN A 116 -20.22 9.18 -9.90
C GLN A 116 -21.01 8.00 -9.31
N ILE A 117 -21.51 8.11 -8.08
CA ILE A 117 -22.30 7.05 -7.42
C ILE A 117 -23.43 6.50 -8.32
N PRO A 118 -24.24 7.32 -9.02
CA PRO A 118 -25.30 6.82 -9.89
C PRO A 118 -24.79 5.97 -11.06
N SER A 119 -23.69 6.37 -11.73
CA SER A 119 -23.13 5.56 -12.83
C SER A 119 -22.45 4.29 -12.31
N MET A 120 -21.77 4.35 -11.16
CA MET A 120 -21.17 3.18 -10.52
C MET A 120 -22.21 2.15 -10.02
N VAL A 121 -23.40 2.59 -9.60
CA VAL A 121 -24.51 1.69 -9.24
C VAL A 121 -25.09 1.03 -10.50
N ARG A 122 -25.27 1.78 -11.60
CA ARG A 122 -25.73 1.23 -12.88
C ARG A 122 -24.76 0.17 -13.44
N ASP A 123 -23.46 0.43 -13.35
CA ASP A 123 -22.38 -0.51 -13.71
C ASP A 123 -22.39 -1.79 -12.84
N CYS A 124 -22.48 -1.65 -11.50
CA CYS A 124 -22.48 -2.78 -10.56
C CYS A 124 -23.73 -3.69 -10.63
N ASN A 125 -24.79 -3.19 -11.29
CA ASN A 125 -26.06 -3.86 -11.55
C ASN A 125 -26.23 -4.36 -12.99
N ASP A 126 -25.28 -4.06 -13.88
CA ASP A 126 -25.35 -4.33 -15.33
C ASP A 126 -26.69 -3.88 -15.96
N GLU A 127 -27.11 -2.63 -15.68
CA GLU A 127 -28.37 -2.09 -16.18
C GLU A 127 -28.36 -1.95 -17.73
N PRO A 128 -29.43 -2.34 -18.46
CA PRO A 128 -29.47 -2.31 -19.93
C PRO A 128 -29.03 -0.99 -20.55
N ARG A 129 -29.50 0.15 -20.03
CA ARG A 129 -29.09 1.50 -20.49
C ARG A 129 -27.58 1.72 -20.39
N PHE A 130 -26.96 1.31 -19.29
CA PHE A 130 -25.51 1.43 -19.11
C PHE A 130 -24.75 0.47 -20.04
N VAL A 131 -25.28 -0.75 -20.26
CA VAL A 131 -24.71 -1.73 -21.20
C VAL A 131 -24.80 -1.22 -22.64
N GLU A 132 -25.89 -0.54 -23.02
CA GLU A 132 -26.05 0.13 -24.32
C GLU A 132 -25.08 1.31 -24.48
N GLU A 133 -25.00 2.21 -23.50
CA GLU A 133 -24.01 3.31 -23.46
C GLU A 133 -22.57 2.79 -23.59
N PHE A 134 -22.24 1.70 -22.91
CA PHE A 134 -20.91 1.08 -22.92
C PHE A 134 -20.62 0.41 -24.27
N ASN A 135 -21.58 -0.34 -24.83
CA ASN A 135 -21.44 -0.95 -26.15
C ASN A 135 -21.30 0.10 -27.26
N ALA A 136 -21.95 1.26 -27.15
CA ALA A 136 -21.74 2.38 -28.07
C ALA A 136 -20.31 2.95 -28.00
N LYS A 137 -19.74 3.06 -26.79
CA LYS A 137 -18.34 3.48 -26.57
C LYS A 137 -17.33 2.45 -27.13
N LEU A 138 -17.61 1.15 -26.96
CA LEU A 138 -16.79 0.07 -27.54
C LEU A 138 -16.81 0.04 -29.08
N ARG A 139 -17.93 0.41 -29.71
CA ARG A 139 -18.05 0.49 -31.18
C ARG A 139 -17.33 1.69 -31.78
N THR A 140 -17.11 2.75 -31.00
CA THR A 140 -16.49 4.00 -31.45
C THR A 140 -15.00 4.08 -31.09
N ASN A 141 -14.57 3.43 -30.01
CA ASN A 141 -13.21 3.56 -29.49
C ASN A 141 -12.57 2.18 -29.21
N ASN A 142 -11.56 1.80 -30.01
CA ASN A 142 -10.83 0.54 -29.86
C ASN A 142 -10.05 0.43 -28.53
N LYS A 143 -9.61 1.57 -27.99
CA LYS A 143 -9.03 1.72 -26.63
C LYS A 143 -9.90 2.66 -25.80
N PRO A 144 -9.86 2.62 -24.45
CA PRO A 144 -10.51 3.63 -23.63
C PRO A 144 -9.97 5.03 -23.94
N PRO A 145 -10.81 6.07 -24.03
CA PRO A 145 -10.36 7.45 -24.26
C PRO A 145 -9.48 7.95 -23.09
N PHE A 146 -8.75 9.04 -23.29
CA PHE A 146 -8.04 9.71 -22.19
C PHE A 146 -9.04 10.26 -21.16
N SER A 147 -8.70 10.18 -19.87
CA SER A 147 -9.56 10.66 -18.79
C SER A 147 -8.73 11.43 -17.76
N THR A 148 -8.78 12.76 -17.84
CA THR A 148 -7.96 13.67 -17.01
C THR A 148 -8.08 13.37 -15.52
N GLY A 149 -9.30 13.14 -15.01
CA GLY A 149 -9.52 12.80 -13.60
C GLY A 149 -8.89 11.47 -13.17
N ARG A 150 -8.85 10.46 -14.06
CA ARG A 150 -8.21 9.16 -13.76
C ARG A 150 -6.68 9.24 -13.91
N PHE A 151 -6.20 10.03 -14.85
CA PHE A 151 -4.78 10.30 -15.06
C PHE A 151 -4.17 11.07 -13.88
N LEU A 152 -4.81 12.16 -13.43
CA LEU A 152 -4.42 12.89 -12.22
C LEU A 152 -4.46 11.99 -10.98
N LEU A 153 -5.53 11.22 -10.81
CA LEU A 153 -5.65 10.25 -9.71
C LEU A 153 -4.50 9.21 -9.72
N ALA A 154 -4.06 8.76 -10.90
CA ALA A 154 -2.94 7.84 -11.05
C ALA A 154 -1.61 8.47 -10.63
N ILE A 155 -1.35 9.72 -11.06
CA ILE A 155 -0.16 10.50 -10.65
C ILE A 155 -0.16 10.71 -9.13
N MET A 156 -1.27 11.21 -8.57
CA MET A 156 -1.38 11.49 -7.13
C MET A 156 -1.23 10.22 -6.28
N THR A 157 -1.81 9.09 -6.70
CA THR A 157 -1.67 7.80 -6.00
C THR A 157 -0.25 7.25 -6.12
N GLY A 158 0.35 7.33 -7.31
CA GLY A 158 1.74 6.94 -7.54
C GLY A 158 2.72 7.75 -6.69
N TYR A 159 2.59 9.08 -6.69
CA TYR A 159 3.39 9.99 -5.86
C TYR A 159 3.23 9.67 -4.36
N TRP A 160 2.00 9.53 -3.86
CA TRP A 160 1.72 9.21 -2.46
C TRP A 160 2.35 7.88 -2.01
N TRP A 161 2.26 6.82 -2.84
CA TRP A 161 2.83 5.51 -2.53
C TRP A 161 4.35 5.48 -2.68
N GLY A 162 4.90 6.31 -3.56
CA GLY A 162 6.34 6.56 -3.66
C GLY A 162 6.89 7.26 -2.43
N GLN A 163 6.29 8.40 -2.06
CA GLN A 163 6.70 9.21 -0.92
C GLN A 163 6.55 8.44 0.41
N LEU A 164 5.48 7.66 0.60
CA LEU A 164 5.33 6.82 1.79
C LEU A 164 6.45 5.77 1.93
N VAL A 165 6.88 5.15 0.82
CA VAL A 165 8.04 4.23 0.86
C VAL A 165 9.33 5.00 1.16
N SER A 166 9.51 6.20 0.60
CA SER A 166 10.67 7.04 0.91
C SER A 166 10.72 7.45 2.39
N LEU A 167 9.58 7.77 2.99
CA LEU A 167 9.45 8.13 4.41
C LEU A 167 9.63 6.92 5.35
N ALA A 168 9.39 5.70 4.86
CA ALA A 168 9.55 4.47 5.64
C ALA A 168 10.99 3.91 5.67
N ILE A 169 11.91 4.43 4.85
CA ILE A 169 13.32 4.00 4.82
C ILE A 169 14.08 4.70 5.94
N PRO A 170 14.76 3.98 6.87
CA PRO A 170 15.55 4.62 7.93
C PRO A 170 16.63 5.54 7.35
N GLN A 171 16.71 6.78 7.83
CA GLN A 171 17.78 7.72 7.44
C GLN A 171 19.09 7.46 8.20
N ALA A 172 19.01 6.87 9.39
CA ALA A 172 20.16 6.50 10.20
C ALA A 172 20.63 5.05 9.92
N VAL A 173 21.94 4.81 10.08
CA VAL A 173 22.53 3.46 10.02
C VAL A 173 21.94 2.60 11.15
N PHE A 174 21.23 1.54 10.79
CA PHE A 174 20.50 0.69 11.73
C PHE A 174 20.97 -0.77 11.61
N PHE A 175 21.25 -1.42 12.74
CA PHE A 175 22.02 -2.67 12.83
C PHE A 175 23.40 -2.63 12.12
N GLY A 176 24.02 -1.46 12.01
CA GLY A 176 25.31 -1.29 11.33
C GLY A 176 25.22 -1.34 9.79
N VAL A 177 24.01 -1.34 9.23
CA VAL A 177 23.75 -1.35 7.79
C VAL A 177 23.15 0.00 7.38
N ASP A 178 23.62 0.55 6.26
CA ASP A 178 22.94 1.66 5.57
C ASP A 178 21.74 1.09 4.78
N TRP A 179 20.54 1.56 5.10
CA TRP A 179 19.30 1.13 4.45
C TRP A 179 19.00 1.92 3.17
N GLY A 180 19.89 2.82 2.75
CA GLY A 180 19.80 3.62 1.53
C GLY A 180 19.57 2.81 0.25
N PHE A 181 19.95 1.53 0.19
CA PHE A 181 19.65 0.66 -0.96
C PHE A 181 18.13 0.40 -1.16
N LEU A 182 17.29 0.58 -0.14
CA LEU A 182 15.83 0.43 -0.25
C LEU A 182 15.18 1.49 -1.15
N HIS A 183 15.87 2.57 -1.51
CA HIS A 183 15.32 3.56 -2.45
C HIS A 183 14.99 2.94 -3.82
N TRP A 184 15.60 1.82 -4.20
CA TRP A 184 15.23 1.05 -5.40
C TRP A 184 13.85 0.38 -5.33
N VAL A 185 13.17 0.40 -4.17
CA VAL A 185 11.76 -0.03 -4.02
C VAL A 185 10.78 1.10 -4.38
N ILE A 186 11.21 2.36 -4.36
CA ILE A 186 10.36 3.53 -4.64
C ILE A 186 9.75 3.48 -6.06
N PRO A 187 10.50 3.17 -7.15
CA PRO A 187 9.89 3.10 -8.48
C PRO A 187 8.86 1.97 -8.62
N PHE A 188 9.03 0.89 -7.86
CA PHE A 188 8.05 -0.19 -7.79
C PHE A 188 6.74 0.26 -7.12
N SER A 189 6.80 1.00 -6.00
CA SER A 189 5.58 1.47 -5.33
C SER A 189 4.84 2.55 -6.14
N VAL A 190 5.56 3.44 -6.83
CA VAL A 190 4.96 4.43 -7.75
C VAL A 190 4.24 3.74 -8.92
N ALA A 191 4.89 2.75 -9.55
CA ALA A 191 4.27 1.96 -10.62
C ALA A 191 3.05 1.17 -10.13
N LEU A 192 3.09 0.61 -8.93
CA LEU A 192 1.99 -0.10 -8.31
C LEU A 192 0.80 0.85 -8.00
N GLY A 193 1.07 2.05 -7.51
CA GLY A 193 0.06 3.10 -7.31
C GLY A 193 -0.65 3.48 -8.60
N VAL A 194 0.10 3.82 -9.65
CA VAL A 194 -0.43 4.10 -10.99
C VAL A 194 -1.26 2.92 -11.53
N TRP A 195 -0.73 1.70 -11.46
CA TRP A 195 -1.38 0.50 -11.97
C TRP A 195 -2.67 0.14 -11.22
N THR A 196 -2.74 0.36 -9.90
CA THR A 196 -3.97 0.09 -9.12
C THR A 196 -5.10 1.06 -9.49
N VAL A 197 -4.80 2.34 -9.73
CA VAL A 197 -5.77 3.30 -10.28
C VAL A 197 -6.21 2.87 -11.68
N GLY A 198 -5.27 2.61 -12.58
CA GLY A 198 -5.55 2.25 -13.97
C GLY A 198 -6.40 0.98 -14.15
N ASN A 199 -6.28 0.01 -13.25
CA ASN A 199 -7.05 -1.24 -13.27
C ASN A 199 -8.38 -1.18 -12.51
N THR A 200 -9.01 0.00 -12.46
CA THR A 200 -10.26 0.25 -11.74
C THR A 200 -11.45 0.39 -12.70
N GLY A 201 -12.45 -0.48 -12.56
CA GLY A 201 -13.72 -0.42 -13.30
C GLY A 201 -13.68 -1.17 -14.63
N ARG A 202 -14.21 -0.55 -15.69
CA ARG A 202 -14.24 -1.08 -17.07
C ARG A 202 -12.94 -0.80 -17.86
N GLU A 203 -11.84 -0.50 -17.17
CA GLU A 203 -10.49 -0.37 -17.72
C GLU A 203 -9.53 -1.36 -17.02
N LYS A 204 -8.55 -1.85 -17.78
CA LYS A 204 -7.46 -2.73 -17.30
C LYS A 204 -6.15 -2.38 -18.00
N GLY A 205 -5.04 -2.88 -17.46
CA GLY A 205 -3.74 -2.79 -18.14
C GLY A 205 -2.61 -3.49 -17.40
N VAL A 206 -1.55 -3.84 -18.11
CA VAL A 206 -0.38 -4.52 -17.56
C VAL A 206 0.45 -3.61 -16.64
N LEU A 207 1.07 -4.21 -15.62
CA LEU A 207 1.94 -3.52 -14.66
C LEU A 207 3.34 -3.23 -15.24
N TRP A 208 3.82 -4.04 -16.21
CA TRP A 208 5.22 -4.01 -16.62
C TRP A 208 5.63 -2.70 -17.30
N HIS A 209 4.78 -2.09 -18.14
CA HIS A 209 5.07 -0.77 -18.74
C HIS A 209 5.30 0.29 -17.65
N CYS A 210 4.43 0.33 -16.62
CA CYS A 210 4.57 1.27 -15.50
C CYS A 210 5.87 1.03 -14.73
N LEU A 211 6.26 -0.23 -14.50
CA LEU A 211 7.52 -0.56 -13.82
C LEU A 211 8.74 -0.14 -14.65
N VAL A 212 8.81 -0.52 -15.93
CA VAL A 212 9.97 -0.17 -16.77
C VAL A 212 10.07 1.36 -16.93
N THR A 213 8.94 2.05 -17.13
CA THR A 213 8.96 3.51 -17.21
C THR A 213 9.28 4.16 -15.87
N SER A 214 8.83 3.65 -14.72
CA SER A 214 9.20 4.22 -13.42
C SER A 214 10.69 4.02 -13.10
N TYR A 215 11.26 2.84 -13.36
CA TYR A 215 12.69 2.59 -13.16
C TYR A 215 13.58 3.40 -14.12
N VAL A 216 13.18 3.59 -15.39
CA VAL A 216 13.90 4.45 -16.33
C VAL A 216 13.81 5.93 -15.92
N SER A 217 12.62 6.41 -15.53
CA SER A 217 12.45 7.81 -15.11
C SER A 217 13.06 8.11 -13.74
N TYR A 218 13.21 7.13 -12.85
CA TYR A 218 13.92 7.26 -11.58
C TYR A 218 15.40 7.66 -11.76
N LEU A 219 16.02 7.36 -12.91
CA LEU A 219 17.37 7.84 -13.24
C LEU A 219 17.48 9.38 -13.29
N SER A 220 16.35 10.10 -13.41
CA SER A 220 16.34 11.57 -13.29
C SER A 220 16.82 12.09 -11.92
N ARG A 221 16.81 11.25 -10.87
CA ARG A 221 17.41 11.56 -9.55
C ARG A 221 18.90 11.90 -9.62
N TYR A 222 19.63 11.43 -10.64
CA TYR A 222 21.04 11.76 -10.85
C TYR A 222 21.28 13.08 -11.59
N VAL A 223 20.23 13.68 -12.15
CA VAL A 223 20.28 14.93 -12.93
C VAL A 223 19.58 16.08 -12.20
N ILE A 224 18.55 15.76 -11.40
CA ILE A 224 17.71 16.73 -10.69
C ILE A 224 17.90 16.54 -9.19
N MET A 225 18.41 17.58 -8.53
CA MET A 225 18.72 17.56 -7.09
C MET A 225 17.47 17.44 -6.20
N GLU A 226 16.40 18.18 -6.54
CA GLU A 226 15.20 18.25 -5.70
C GLU A 226 14.35 16.98 -5.76
N GLN A 227 13.94 16.50 -4.58
CA GLN A 227 13.16 15.27 -4.42
C GLN A 227 11.83 15.30 -5.20
N GLU A 228 11.09 16.41 -5.09
CA GLU A 228 9.74 16.54 -5.62
C GLU A 228 9.68 16.40 -7.14
N TYR A 229 10.70 16.89 -7.86
CA TYR A 229 10.74 16.88 -9.32
C TYR A 229 10.99 15.47 -9.89
N TRP A 230 11.96 14.70 -9.38
CA TRP A 230 12.16 13.33 -9.88
C TRP A 230 11.01 12.40 -9.45
N PHE A 231 10.36 12.64 -8.31
CA PHE A 231 9.11 11.94 -7.94
C PHE A 231 7.94 12.25 -8.88
N THR A 232 7.68 13.53 -9.18
CA THR A 232 6.57 13.92 -10.07
C THR A 232 6.80 13.47 -11.50
N ILE A 233 8.03 13.58 -12.04
CA ILE A 233 8.42 13.03 -13.34
C ILE A 233 8.17 11.52 -13.39
N MET A 234 8.62 10.78 -12.36
CA MET A 234 8.44 9.33 -12.30
C MET A 234 6.97 8.90 -12.27
N ALA A 235 6.13 9.59 -11.48
CA ALA A 235 4.69 9.34 -11.43
C ALA A 235 3.99 9.71 -12.75
N PHE A 236 4.35 10.83 -13.36
CA PHE A 236 3.81 11.32 -14.65
C PHE A 236 4.16 10.39 -15.82
N CYS A 237 5.43 10.02 -15.97
CA CYS A 237 5.87 9.11 -17.02
C CYS A 237 5.25 7.71 -16.86
N SER A 238 5.17 7.18 -15.63
CA SER A 238 4.48 5.92 -15.33
C SER A 238 2.99 5.97 -15.70
N ALA A 239 2.30 7.08 -15.41
CA ALA A 239 0.90 7.28 -15.78
C ALA A 239 0.68 7.39 -17.30
N LEU A 240 1.56 8.10 -18.02
CA LEU A 240 1.52 8.15 -19.49
C LEU A 240 1.77 6.78 -20.12
N ALA A 241 2.74 6.01 -19.61
CA ALA A 241 2.99 4.65 -20.06
C ALA A 241 1.79 3.73 -19.83
N PHE A 242 1.06 3.90 -18.71
CA PHE A 242 -0.21 3.19 -18.52
C PHE A 242 -1.24 3.59 -19.59
N ASP A 243 -1.51 4.89 -19.76
CA ASP A 243 -2.61 5.37 -20.60
C ASP A 243 -2.39 5.06 -22.10
N HIS A 244 -1.18 5.28 -22.61
CA HIS A 244 -0.85 5.04 -24.02
C HIS A 244 -0.58 3.57 -24.33
N LEU A 245 0.19 2.85 -23.48
CA LEU A 245 0.69 1.52 -23.78
C LEU A 245 -0.14 0.40 -23.13
N SER A 246 -0.46 0.50 -21.83
CA SER A 246 -1.16 -0.57 -21.09
C SER A 246 -2.68 -0.58 -21.22
N LYS A 247 -3.31 0.57 -21.49
CA LYS A 247 -4.76 0.76 -21.26
C LYS A 247 -5.63 0.04 -22.29
N GLU A 248 -6.44 -0.88 -21.78
CA GLU A 248 -7.42 -1.68 -22.53
C GLU A 248 -8.80 -1.66 -21.87
N TRP A 249 -9.84 -1.93 -22.66
CA TRP A 249 -11.19 -2.14 -22.13
C TRP A 249 -11.26 -3.42 -21.29
N ASN A 250 -11.78 -3.31 -20.06
CA ASN A 250 -12.15 -4.45 -19.24
C ASN A 250 -13.60 -4.86 -19.54
N LEU A 251 -13.76 -5.86 -20.38
CA LEU A 251 -15.07 -6.41 -20.78
C LEU A 251 -15.68 -7.32 -19.72
N GLU A 252 -14.98 -7.67 -18.63
CA GLU A 252 -15.53 -8.51 -17.58
C GLU A 252 -16.60 -7.78 -16.74
N VAL A 253 -17.78 -8.39 -16.68
CA VAL A 253 -18.85 -8.04 -15.74
C VAL A 253 -18.35 -8.18 -14.28
N PRO A 254 -18.65 -7.24 -13.35
CA PRO A 254 -18.28 -7.29 -11.92
C PRO A 254 -18.85 -8.47 -11.11
N LYS A 255 -18.33 -9.69 -11.36
CA LYS A 255 -18.69 -10.97 -10.73
C LYS A 255 -18.73 -10.88 -9.20
N LYS A 256 -19.73 -11.53 -8.61
CA LYS A 256 -19.97 -11.54 -7.16
C LYS A 256 -18.95 -12.44 -6.44
N LYS A 257 -17.83 -11.87 -5.99
CA LYS A 257 -16.79 -12.54 -5.19
C LYS A 257 -17.23 -12.67 -3.72
N HIS A 258 -16.83 -13.75 -3.03
CA HIS A 258 -17.10 -13.94 -1.60
C HIS A 258 -16.57 -12.77 -0.75
N PHE A 259 -17.36 -12.34 0.23
CA PHE A 259 -17.03 -11.23 1.12
C PHE A 259 -15.68 -11.43 1.84
N THR A 260 -15.49 -12.60 2.46
CA THR A 260 -14.25 -12.98 3.17
C THR A 260 -13.01 -12.91 2.26
N LYS A 261 -13.10 -13.43 1.02
CA LYS A 261 -12.01 -13.39 0.03
C LYS A 261 -11.70 -11.98 -0.50
N ARG A 262 -12.61 -11.01 -0.34
CA ARG A 262 -12.37 -9.58 -0.62
C ARG A 262 -11.74 -8.90 0.59
N LEU A 263 -12.36 -9.07 1.77
CA LEU A 263 -11.90 -8.50 3.02
C LEU A 263 -10.45 -8.92 3.31
N ALA A 264 -10.13 -10.21 3.24
CA ALA A 264 -8.78 -10.73 3.48
C ALA A 264 -7.69 -10.12 2.57
N LYS A 265 -8.05 -9.71 1.33
CA LYS A 265 -7.11 -9.02 0.42
C LYS A 265 -6.94 -7.56 0.79
N LEU A 266 -8.01 -6.89 1.24
CA LEU A 266 -7.94 -5.51 1.71
C LEU A 266 -7.23 -5.41 3.05
N THR A 267 -7.44 -6.34 3.99
CA THR A 267 -6.72 -6.37 5.27
C THR A 267 -5.24 -6.67 5.07
N ALA A 268 -4.87 -7.61 4.18
CA ALA A 268 -3.46 -7.85 3.84
C ALA A 268 -2.78 -6.60 3.25
N ALA A 269 -3.45 -5.90 2.33
CA ALA A 269 -2.94 -4.65 1.77
C ALA A 269 -2.88 -3.51 2.82
N ALA A 270 -3.86 -3.43 3.72
CA ALA A 270 -3.89 -2.47 4.82
C ALA A 270 -2.78 -2.72 5.85
N ILE A 271 -2.47 -3.99 6.17
CA ILE A 271 -1.33 -4.34 7.06
C ILE A 271 -0.02 -3.88 6.44
N ILE A 272 0.20 -4.10 5.13
CA ILE A 272 1.39 -3.60 4.43
C ILE A 272 1.44 -2.06 4.49
N TYR A 273 0.33 -1.39 4.18
CA TYR A 273 0.26 0.08 4.20
C TYR A 273 0.53 0.67 5.60
N LEU A 274 -0.06 0.10 6.65
CA LEU A 274 0.16 0.51 8.03
C LEU A 274 1.57 0.17 8.52
N SER A 275 2.20 -0.90 8.03
CA SER A 275 3.59 -1.22 8.37
C SER A 275 4.59 -0.18 7.84
N LEU A 276 4.30 0.47 6.69
CA LEU A 276 5.09 1.59 6.18
C LEU A 276 4.93 2.84 7.05
N TRP A 277 3.70 3.16 7.48
CA TRP A 277 3.44 4.24 8.43
C TRP A 277 4.09 3.99 9.80
N GLY A 278 4.03 2.75 10.30
CA GLY A 278 4.71 2.35 11.53
C GLY A 278 6.23 2.43 11.42
N ALA A 279 6.81 2.06 10.27
CA ALA A 279 8.23 2.22 10.00
C ALA A 279 8.65 3.70 9.94
N PHE A 280 7.89 4.55 9.24
CA PHE A 280 8.12 6.00 9.27
C PHE A 280 8.09 6.54 10.71
N MET A 281 7.02 6.27 11.47
CA MET A 281 6.89 6.71 12.85
C MET A 281 8.05 6.20 13.74
N TYR A 282 8.47 4.95 13.58
CA TYR A 282 9.50 4.36 14.43
C TYR A 282 10.91 4.89 14.10
N PHE A 283 11.29 4.96 12.82
CA PHE A 283 12.67 5.28 12.41
C PHE A 283 12.92 6.78 12.16
N ASN A 284 11.94 7.50 11.61
CA ASN A 284 12.12 8.86 11.10
C ASN A 284 11.15 9.88 11.73
N GLY A 285 10.19 9.43 12.54
CA GLY A 285 9.26 10.31 13.23
C GLY A 285 9.91 10.99 14.43
N THR A 286 9.91 12.32 14.45
CA THR A 286 10.23 13.14 15.63
C THR A 286 8.98 13.89 16.10
N ILE A 287 8.92 14.17 17.40
CA ILE A 287 7.96 15.08 18.05
C ILE A 287 8.76 16.21 18.67
N THR A 288 8.31 17.45 18.47
CA THR A 288 8.83 18.62 19.17
C THR A 288 8.18 18.72 20.56
N ASP A 289 9.00 18.71 21.60
CA ASP A 289 8.58 18.97 22.98
C ASP A 289 8.17 20.44 23.20
N SER A 290 7.52 20.77 24.33
CA SER A 290 7.16 22.17 24.65
C SER A 290 8.36 23.07 24.92
N GLU A 291 9.55 22.52 25.23
CA GLU A 291 10.83 23.25 25.21
C GLU A 291 11.45 23.41 23.80
N GLY A 292 10.84 22.85 22.76
CA GLY A 292 11.29 22.96 21.37
C GLY A 292 12.39 21.97 20.96
N ASP A 293 12.66 20.94 21.77
CA ASP A 293 13.59 19.87 21.40
C ASP A 293 12.91 18.77 20.59
N GLU A 294 13.60 18.21 19.60
CA GLU A 294 13.13 17.03 18.86
C GLU A 294 13.43 15.74 19.63
N VAL A 295 12.39 14.94 19.88
CA VAL A 295 12.46 13.62 20.50
C VAL A 295 11.94 12.58 19.50
N PRO A 296 12.64 11.45 19.26
CA PRO A 296 12.13 10.38 18.41
C PRO A 296 10.78 9.84 18.94
N VAL A 297 9.81 9.63 18.05
CA VAL A 297 8.46 9.14 18.40
C VAL A 297 8.51 7.84 19.19
N HIS A 298 9.46 6.95 18.93
CA HIS A 298 9.61 5.70 19.68
C HIS A 298 10.13 5.91 21.12
N GLU A 299 10.98 6.91 21.38
CA GLU A 299 11.38 7.30 22.74
C GLU A 299 10.18 7.95 23.45
N ALA A 300 9.52 8.91 22.79
CA ALA A 300 8.38 9.64 23.35
C ALA A 300 7.21 8.70 23.71
N VAL A 301 6.88 7.72 22.86
CA VAL A 301 5.85 6.71 23.14
C VAL A 301 6.26 5.77 24.29
N TYR A 302 7.54 5.41 24.41
CA TYR A 302 8.03 4.60 25.53
C TYR A 302 7.95 5.35 26.87
N ASN A 303 8.37 6.62 26.89
CA ASN A 303 8.29 7.50 28.05
C ASN A 303 6.83 7.76 28.44
N PHE A 304 5.96 8.06 27.48
CA PHE A 304 4.52 8.25 27.67
C PHE A 304 3.83 7.02 28.29
N ILE A 305 4.14 5.80 27.84
CA ILE A 305 3.58 4.56 28.42
C ILE A 305 4.07 4.33 29.86
N LYS A 306 5.24 4.86 30.23
CA LYS A 306 5.74 4.88 31.62
C LYS A 306 5.27 6.09 32.44
N SER A 307 4.68 7.11 31.81
CA SER A 307 4.30 8.36 32.48
C SER A 307 3.12 8.15 33.45
N PRO A 308 2.97 9.00 34.48
CA PRO A 308 1.80 8.98 35.37
C PRO A 308 0.46 9.10 34.63
N TRP A 309 0.45 9.77 33.47
CA TRP A 309 -0.73 9.93 32.62
C TRP A 309 -1.28 8.58 32.13
N TRP A 310 -0.40 7.64 31.79
CA TRP A 310 -0.78 6.32 31.31
C TRP A 310 -1.08 5.33 32.44
N THR A 311 -0.39 5.42 33.59
CA THR A 311 -0.66 4.54 34.74
C THR A 311 -2.03 4.79 35.36
N ASP A 312 -2.44 6.06 35.42
CA ASP A 312 -3.67 6.50 36.11
C ASP A 312 -4.74 6.99 35.12
N LEU A 313 -4.61 6.59 33.84
CA LEU A 313 -5.40 7.00 32.66
C LEU A 313 -6.89 7.28 32.89
N LYS A 314 -7.59 6.42 33.65
CA LYS A 314 -9.03 6.59 33.92
C LYS A 314 -9.33 7.83 34.77
N GLN A 315 -8.49 8.09 35.77
CA GLN A 315 -8.61 9.28 36.63
C GLN A 315 -8.18 10.52 35.84
N THR A 316 -7.03 10.45 35.17
CA THR A 316 -6.49 11.57 34.37
C THR A 316 -7.44 11.99 33.25
N LEU A 317 -8.11 11.05 32.56
CA LEU A 317 -9.16 11.37 31.58
C LEU A 317 -10.39 12.06 32.21
N TYR A 318 -10.82 11.63 33.40
CA TYR A 318 -11.93 12.27 34.10
C TYR A 318 -11.59 13.71 34.48
N ASP A 319 -10.41 13.93 35.08
CA ASP A 319 -9.97 15.26 35.50
C ASP A 319 -9.70 16.17 34.30
N THR A 320 -9.14 15.64 33.20
CA THR A 320 -8.98 16.35 31.92
C THR A 320 -10.32 16.79 31.33
N LEU A 321 -11.35 15.93 31.37
CA LEU A 321 -12.69 16.27 30.87
C LEU A 321 -13.39 17.32 31.73
N GLN A 322 -13.20 17.30 33.05
CA GLN A 322 -13.69 18.38 33.92
C GLN A 322 -12.92 19.67 33.67
N PHE A 323 -11.59 19.63 33.56
CA PHE A 323 -10.76 20.80 33.24
C PHE A 323 -11.15 21.43 31.90
N ALA A 324 -11.42 20.62 30.87
CA ALA A 324 -11.85 21.06 29.55
C ALA A 324 -13.20 21.78 29.54
N LYS A 325 -14.11 21.38 30.42
CA LYS A 325 -15.40 22.05 30.61
C LYS A 325 -15.26 23.48 31.19
N HIS A 326 -14.14 23.78 31.86
CA HIS A 326 -13.92 25.04 32.56
C HIS A 326 -12.90 25.97 31.90
N HIS A 327 -11.83 25.44 31.27
CA HIS A 327 -10.73 26.25 30.71
C HIS A 327 -10.65 26.22 29.17
N GLY A 328 -11.45 25.37 28.51
CA GLY A 328 -11.50 25.25 27.07
C GLY A 328 -10.36 24.43 26.47
N TRP A 329 -10.60 23.85 25.29
CA TRP A 329 -9.76 22.81 24.69
C TRP A 329 -8.32 23.23 24.34
N ALA A 330 -8.01 24.52 24.24
CA ALA A 330 -6.66 25.00 23.95
C ALA A 330 -5.70 24.80 25.14
N GLU A 331 -6.08 25.28 26.33
CA GLU A 331 -5.25 25.11 27.54
C GLU A 331 -5.22 23.65 27.99
N VAL A 332 -6.30 22.91 27.74
CA VAL A 332 -6.35 21.44 27.90
C VAL A 332 -5.31 20.75 27.03
N TRP A 333 -5.22 21.10 25.74
CA TRP A 333 -4.26 20.46 24.83
C TRP A 333 -2.82 20.72 25.28
N LYS A 334 -2.52 21.96 25.69
CA LYS A 334 -1.23 22.32 26.26
C LYS A 334 -0.93 21.54 27.55
N GLN A 335 -1.87 21.49 28.50
CA GLN A 335 -1.71 20.71 29.74
C GLN A 335 -1.52 19.21 29.46
N ILE A 336 -2.23 18.64 28.49
CA ILE A 336 -2.04 17.25 28.05
C ILE A 336 -0.60 17.07 27.57
N VAL A 337 -0.11 17.89 26.64
CA VAL A 337 1.26 17.81 26.10
C VAL A 337 2.30 17.92 27.22
N ASP A 338 2.19 18.94 28.09
CA ASP A 338 3.11 19.12 29.24
C ASP A 338 3.05 17.96 30.26
N SER A 339 1.92 17.22 30.31
CA SER A 339 1.73 16.04 31.19
C SER A 339 2.13 14.70 30.56
N MET A 340 2.40 14.64 29.26
CA MET A 340 2.77 13.39 28.56
C MET A 340 4.19 12.91 28.88
N ASP A 341 5.02 13.75 29.52
CA ASP A 341 6.40 13.45 29.93
C ASP A 341 7.26 12.88 28.78
N ALA A 342 7.22 13.55 27.61
CA ALA A 342 7.86 13.06 26.38
C ALA A 342 9.37 12.81 26.53
N ASP A 343 10.07 13.62 27.32
CA ASP A 343 11.50 13.47 27.63
C ASP A 343 11.77 12.51 28.81
N GLY A 344 10.73 12.08 29.54
CA GLY A 344 10.80 11.09 30.64
C GLY A 344 11.30 11.63 31.98
N GLU A 345 11.33 12.96 32.18
CA GLU A 345 11.81 13.59 33.40
C GLU A 345 10.94 13.27 34.63
N GLN A 346 9.61 13.40 34.53
CA GLN A 346 8.71 13.22 35.69
C GLN A 346 8.76 11.79 36.22
N ASN A 347 8.75 10.81 35.31
CA ASN A 347 8.95 9.41 35.69
C ASN A 347 10.36 9.17 36.26
N ALA A 348 11.41 9.81 35.73
CA ALA A 348 12.76 9.67 36.27
C ALA A 348 12.90 10.21 37.71
N TYR A 349 12.34 11.39 38.00
CA TYR A 349 12.26 11.93 39.37
C TYR A 349 11.50 10.97 40.31
N LYS A 350 10.38 10.40 39.85
CA LYS A 350 9.56 9.41 40.59
C LYS A 350 10.30 8.09 40.86
N VAL A 351 11.04 7.55 39.88
CA VAL A 351 11.84 6.31 40.02
C VAL A 351 12.98 6.48 41.02
N LEU A 352 13.61 7.65 41.03
CA LEU A 352 14.76 7.99 41.88
C LEU A 352 14.38 8.55 43.27
N GLY A 353 13.11 8.91 43.48
CA GLY A 353 12.60 9.39 44.78
C GLY A 353 13.04 10.81 45.15
N ILE A 354 13.29 11.68 44.16
CA ILE A 354 13.80 13.05 44.34
C ILE A 354 12.84 14.10 43.76
N THR A 355 12.89 15.32 44.30
CA THR A 355 12.16 16.46 43.75
C THR A 355 12.89 17.08 42.56
N ALA A 356 12.15 17.70 41.63
CA ALA A 356 12.72 18.36 40.44
C ALA A 356 13.73 19.49 40.77
N THR A 357 13.67 20.01 42.00
CA THR A 357 14.57 21.03 42.55
C THR A 357 15.99 20.54 42.91
N ALA A 358 16.26 19.23 42.89
CA ALA A 358 17.54 18.66 43.32
C ALA A 358 18.74 19.16 42.49
N SER A 359 19.87 19.42 43.15
CA SER A 359 21.08 19.92 42.47
C SER A 359 21.72 18.84 41.60
N GLN A 360 22.53 19.25 40.62
CA GLN A 360 23.20 18.29 39.74
C GLN A 360 24.15 17.35 40.50
N ASN A 361 24.74 17.83 41.59
CA ASN A 361 25.65 17.03 42.40
C ASN A 361 24.88 15.99 43.23
N GLU A 362 23.69 16.32 43.75
CA GLU A 362 22.80 15.34 44.39
C GLU A 362 22.36 14.24 43.42
N ILE A 363 21.90 14.58 42.21
CA ILE A 363 21.50 13.56 41.22
C ILE A 363 22.70 12.66 40.88
N ASN A 364 23.88 13.25 40.64
CA ASN A 364 25.09 12.50 40.32
C ASN A 364 25.54 11.55 41.45
N THR A 365 25.40 11.93 42.73
CA THR A 365 25.75 11.06 43.86
C THR A 365 24.67 10.01 44.14
N LEU A 366 23.40 10.40 44.09
CA LEU A 366 22.25 9.51 44.26
C LEU A 366 22.26 8.37 43.22
N CYS A 367 22.41 8.70 41.94
CA CYS A 367 22.54 7.71 40.86
C CYS A 367 23.71 6.74 41.09
N ARG A 368 24.86 7.24 41.56
CA ARG A 368 26.04 6.41 41.87
C ARG A 368 25.84 5.51 43.09
N ASN A 369 24.96 5.86 44.02
CA ASN A 369 24.66 5.05 45.20
C ASN A 369 23.57 4.01 44.88
N LEU A 370 22.45 4.44 44.30
CA LEU A 370 21.35 3.56 43.86
C LEU A 370 21.82 2.48 42.88
N SER A 371 22.70 2.82 41.93
CA SER A 371 23.30 1.85 41.00
C SER A 371 24.14 0.80 41.74
N LYS A 372 24.96 1.20 42.73
CA LYS A 372 25.73 0.25 43.57
C LYS A 372 24.84 -0.59 44.46
N GLU A 373 23.76 -0.03 45.00
CA GLU A 373 22.83 -0.73 45.90
C GLU A 373 22.01 -1.79 45.16
N THR A 374 21.51 -1.45 43.97
CA THR A 374 20.64 -2.30 43.15
C THR A 374 21.38 -3.26 42.21
N HIS A 375 22.72 -3.28 42.23
CA HIS A 375 23.52 -4.08 41.28
C HIS A 375 23.19 -5.58 41.36
N PRO A 376 22.87 -6.26 40.23
CA PRO A 376 22.30 -7.61 40.24
C PRO A 376 23.21 -8.66 40.90
N ASP A 377 24.54 -8.55 40.77
CA ASP A 377 25.54 -9.42 41.41
C ASP A 377 25.40 -9.54 42.95
N LYS A 378 24.71 -8.60 43.61
CA LYS A 378 24.42 -8.68 45.05
C LYS A 378 23.33 -9.69 45.38
N VAL A 379 22.49 -10.07 44.41
CA VAL A 379 21.32 -10.92 44.61
C VAL A 379 21.65 -12.38 44.26
N LYS A 380 21.95 -13.16 45.30
CA LYS A 380 22.29 -14.59 45.19
C LYS A 380 21.08 -15.50 44.87
N ASP A 381 19.86 -15.00 45.03
CA ASP A 381 18.63 -15.73 44.72
C ASP A 381 18.27 -15.56 43.25
N GLU A 382 18.45 -16.62 42.45
CA GLU A 382 18.17 -16.63 41.00
C GLU A 382 16.74 -16.19 40.64
N SER A 383 15.76 -16.44 41.53
CA SER A 383 14.36 -16.01 41.37
C SER A 383 14.15 -14.50 41.59
N LYS A 384 15.02 -13.84 42.37
CA LYS A 384 14.99 -12.40 42.63
C LYS A 384 15.94 -11.63 41.72
N ARG A 385 16.96 -12.29 41.15
CA ARG A 385 17.96 -11.69 40.26
C ARG A 385 17.32 -10.90 39.11
N ARG A 386 16.29 -11.46 38.45
CA ARG A 386 15.55 -10.75 37.38
C ARG A 386 14.90 -9.45 37.84
N ALA A 387 14.26 -9.43 39.00
CA ALA A 387 13.63 -8.22 39.53
C ALA A 387 14.68 -7.15 39.93
N ALA A 388 15.87 -7.58 40.35
CA ALA A 388 17.00 -6.67 40.58
C ALA A 388 17.62 -6.15 39.27
N GLU A 389 17.74 -6.99 38.24
CA GLU A 389 18.15 -6.59 36.89
C GLU A 389 17.17 -5.57 36.28
N GLU A 390 15.87 -5.83 36.35
CA GLU A 390 14.82 -4.89 35.93
C GLU A 390 14.92 -3.56 36.69
N ARG A 391 15.00 -3.59 38.03
CA ARG A 391 15.07 -2.37 38.85
C ARG A 391 16.37 -1.58 38.66
N PHE A 392 17.49 -2.28 38.43
CA PHE A 392 18.77 -1.66 38.07
C PHE A 392 18.66 -0.93 36.71
N MET A 393 18.05 -1.57 35.71
CA MET A 393 17.82 -0.96 34.39
C MET A 393 16.87 0.25 34.47
N GLU A 394 15.83 0.23 35.31
CA GLU A 394 14.97 1.40 35.53
C GLU A 394 15.75 2.59 36.12
N ILE A 395 16.58 2.35 37.13
CA ILE A 395 17.41 3.39 37.77
C ILE A 395 18.42 3.94 36.76
N GLN A 396 19.05 3.08 35.96
CA GLN A 396 19.98 3.48 34.91
C GLN A 396 19.30 4.38 33.86
N GLN A 397 18.10 3.99 33.38
CA GLN A 397 17.29 4.79 32.44
C GLN A 397 16.90 6.16 33.03
N ALA A 398 16.44 6.20 34.28
CA ALA A 398 16.06 7.44 34.96
C ALA A 398 17.25 8.41 35.10
N CYS A 399 18.41 7.90 35.51
CA CYS A 399 19.64 8.67 35.60
C CYS A 399 20.13 9.18 34.24
N GLU A 400 19.99 8.38 33.17
CA GLU A 400 20.34 8.80 31.82
C GLU A 400 19.41 9.92 31.32
N ALA A 401 18.08 9.78 31.48
CA ALA A 401 17.09 10.78 31.07
C ALA A 401 17.35 12.15 31.72
N LEU A 402 17.48 12.22 33.05
CA LEU A 402 17.79 13.49 33.74
C LEU A 402 19.12 14.10 33.29
N SER A 403 20.13 13.28 32.95
CA SER A 403 21.40 13.75 32.40
C SER A 403 21.27 14.28 30.97
N LYS A 404 20.42 13.66 30.13
CA LYS A 404 20.12 14.03 28.74
C LYS A 404 19.47 15.41 28.72
N THR A 405 18.36 15.61 29.42
CA THR A 405 17.61 16.88 29.38
C THR A 405 18.35 18.03 30.07
N ARG A 406 19.03 17.81 31.20
CA ARG A 406 19.87 18.86 31.81
C ARG A 406 21.09 19.23 30.95
N ARG A 407 21.63 18.29 30.15
CA ARG A 407 22.64 18.61 29.11
C ARG A 407 22.04 19.46 27.99
N LYS A 408 20.84 19.12 27.47
CA LYS A 408 20.12 19.94 26.47
C LYS A 408 19.91 21.37 26.98
N ARG A 409 19.30 21.55 28.15
CA ARG A 409 19.05 22.87 28.77
C ARG A 409 20.34 23.68 28.93
N ARG A 410 21.44 23.08 29.41
CA ARG A 410 22.74 23.78 29.50
C ARG A 410 23.28 24.22 28.13
N GLN A 411 23.08 23.42 27.08
CA GLN A 411 23.46 23.79 25.71
C GLN A 411 22.57 24.92 25.16
N ARG A 412 21.26 24.92 25.47
CA ARG A 412 20.33 25.99 25.06
C ARG A 412 20.67 27.31 25.74
N ASN A 413 20.92 27.32 27.06
CA ASN A 413 21.34 28.52 27.79
C ASN A 413 22.62 29.14 27.21
N LYS A 414 23.65 28.32 26.95
CA LYS A 414 24.87 28.82 26.29
C LYS A 414 24.58 29.46 24.92
N LYS A 415 23.63 28.92 24.15
CA LYS A 415 23.23 29.48 22.85
C LYS A 415 22.42 30.77 22.98
N SER A 416 21.64 30.97 24.06
CA SER A 416 20.97 32.25 24.33
C SER A 416 21.91 33.32 24.89
N ASP A 417 23.00 32.91 25.56
CA ASP A 417 24.05 33.82 26.04
C ASP A 417 25.01 34.26 24.90
N GLU A 418 24.87 33.68 23.70
CA GLU A 418 25.67 33.93 22.49
C GLU A 418 24.87 34.63 21.37
N LEU A 419 23.68 35.16 21.67
CA LEU A 419 22.74 35.84 20.74
C LEU A 419 22.34 37.25 21.22
#